data_AF-A0A5J4UL74-F1
#
_entry.id   AF-A0A5J4UL74-F1
#
_cell.length_a   1.000
_cell.length_b   1.000
_cell.length_c   1.000
_cell.angle_alpha   90.00
_cell.angle_beta   90.00
_cell.angle_gamma   90.00
#
_symmetry.space_group_name_H-M   'P 1'
#
loop_
_entity.id
_entity.type
_entity.pdbx_description
1 polymer ?
#
loop_
_entity_poly.entity_id
_entity_poly.type
_entity_poly.pdbx_seq_one_letter_code
_entity_poly.pdbx_strand_id
1 'polypeptide(L)'
;MKTVIRAPVVFQKSFSEVKSIAGPQFTYGMYRLSQRRNKIGNYESTQNLRYEVRDNDGVPLLHIQILISILVNYSYPSCKNQRGKDLNPIVQRFYKLFLTEQGIQVEKLLFDKTQFHDKKQIISMKENREKELLKRNSKHKRKRIESEDEQLSEGQPTQPLIKTDELDQLIKDSNLSIDPYFENLTQKELEDKPTMERKRRRLDLDDDEYVPEEIPKEDSRFEQKEEEGDFEIVNVSDGNNPWMNQILRGEFFDVDNAPHAFFYGTYQLLQEKRITYFSKSRLFFCAKTLFPFIDISDSNLDSKTKNLIPPACRTDICDQCDEADEIFLKMQRLNLKFEELSDIEQLKLKNWKIHITRADHQHEQLQLQILGLSPGECSLQIDYKENFMLAMLYQQMSRAFFTQRPVTCLSAVCYKIDENGNLLKAFITILSLIISHTGGFTLQCLSKMFESPFFNDVTSCNWFSVGGPHFRNQQVVCALLRPTQALIPRIQFTINFTEHGHGKGAVDSLFGQYSNQLFRNKDKGGIRSIVALQEELQQIGFINGAMSPDSCSHHEVMIFDTEQQENEIDYVPIMNFKQFLSFKREGEEIIAQNITNDPSNKKYKFKINIKQRPNKNKLKRSTAQVDDDDEPE
;
A
#
# COMPACT_ATOMS: atom_id res chain seq x y z
N MET A 1 22.05 -18.20 47.60
CA MET A 1 20.68 -17.73 47.95
C MET A 1 20.44 -16.38 47.28
N LYS A 2 19.48 -16.22 46.35
CA LYS A 2 19.13 -14.92 45.72
C LYS A 2 17.64 -14.78 45.35
N THR A 3 16.73 -15.37 46.13
CA THR A 3 15.28 -15.41 45.80
C THR A 3 14.36 -15.40 47.03
N VAL A 4 14.67 -14.59 48.05
CA VAL A 4 13.81 -14.47 49.25
C VAL A 4 13.58 -13.01 49.64
N ILE A 5 12.80 -12.32 48.81
CA ILE A 5 11.79 -11.38 49.32
C ILE A 5 10.47 -12.05 49.00
N ARG A 6 9.79 -12.57 50.03
CA ARG A 6 8.53 -13.30 49.85
C ARG A 6 7.45 -12.28 49.46
N ALA A 7 6.58 -12.63 48.51
CA ALA A 7 5.48 -11.77 48.06
C ALA A 7 4.63 -11.12 49.20
N PRO A 8 4.36 -11.78 50.36
CA PRO A 8 3.75 -11.11 51.53
C PRO A 8 4.49 -9.88 52.09
N VAL A 9 5.79 -9.69 51.83
CA VAL A 9 6.52 -8.45 52.20
C VAL A 9 5.99 -7.23 51.43
N VAL A 10 5.31 -7.47 50.29
CA VAL A 10 4.68 -6.48 49.42
C VAL A 10 3.18 -6.30 49.74
N PHE A 11 2.64 -7.05 50.69
CA PHE A 11 1.25 -6.90 51.10
C PHE A 11 1.08 -5.61 51.92
N GLN A 12 0.17 -4.73 51.50
CA GLN A 12 -0.10 -3.42 52.14
C GLN A 12 1.11 -2.47 52.26
N LYS A 13 2.21 -2.70 51.51
CA LYS A 13 3.38 -1.81 51.48
C LYS A 13 3.59 -1.18 50.10
N SER A 14 3.92 0.11 50.09
CA SER A 14 4.27 0.85 48.88
C SER A 14 5.60 0.38 48.26
N PHE A 15 5.84 0.71 47.00
CA PHE A 15 7.13 0.41 46.34
C PHE A 15 8.30 1.08 47.06
N SER A 16 8.10 2.27 47.65
CA SER A 16 9.11 2.98 48.44
C SER A 16 9.57 2.16 49.64
N GLU A 17 8.62 1.70 50.47
CA GLU A 17 8.91 0.89 51.66
C GLU A 17 9.50 -0.48 51.33
N VAL A 18 8.99 -1.14 50.28
CA VAL A 18 9.57 -2.42 49.86
C VAL A 18 10.98 -2.20 49.35
N LYS A 19 11.26 -1.13 48.57
CA LYS A 19 12.60 -0.86 48.03
C LYS A 19 13.61 -0.45 49.11
N SER A 20 13.21 0.29 50.14
CA SER A 20 14.10 0.63 51.26
C SER A 20 14.49 -0.60 52.08
N ILE A 21 13.57 -1.56 52.26
CA ILE A 21 13.85 -2.86 52.89
C ILE A 21 14.67 -3.78 51.96
N ALA A 22 14.39 -3.76 50.65
CA ALA A 22 14.94 -4.69 49.66
C ALA A 22 16.31 -4.29 49.09
N GLY A 23 16.70 -3.03 49.24
CA GLY A 23 17.89 -2.43 48.64
C GLY A 23 17.71 -2.00 47.17
N PRO A 24 18.65 -1.23 46.61
CA PRO A 24 18.51 -0.56 45.32
C PRO A 24 18.30 -1.51 44.13
N GLN A 25 18.80 -2.75 44.22
CA GLN A 25 18.57 -3.84 43.26
C GLN A 25 17.10 -4.22 43.04
N PHE A 26 16.18 -3.81 43.92
CA PHE A 26 14.76 -4.15 43.80
C PHE A 26 14.05 -3.22 42.81
N THR A 27 13.57 -3.82 41.71
CA THR A 27 12.97 -3.09 40.58
C THR A 27 11.44 -3.02 40.70
N TYR A 28 10.83 -2.02 40.07
CA TYR A 28 9.37 -1.86 40.05
C TYR A 28 8.65 -3.05 39.40
N GLY A 29 9.29 -3.72 38.43
CA GLY A 29 8.77 -4.97 37.85
C GLY A 29 8.68 -6.11 38.88
N MET A 30 9.66 -6.24 39.79
CA MET A 30 9.63 -7.21 40.89
C MET A 30 8.52 -6.90 41.91
N TYR A 31 8.23 -5.61 42.12
CA TYR A 31 7.12 -5.15 42.96
C TYR A 31 5.75 -5.48 42.34
N ARG A 32 5.45 -5.03 41.11
CA ARG A 32 4.15 -5.31 40.44
C ARG A 32 3.93 -6.81 40.24
N LEU A 33 4.98 -7.60 39.95
CA LEU A 33 4.89 -9.07 39.93
C LEU A 33 4.53 -9.67 41.29
N SER A 34 5.06 -9.12 42.39
CA SER A 34 4.75 -9.59 43.75
C SER A 34 3.32 -9.21 44.17
N GLN A 35 2.87 -7.99 43.85
CA GLN A 35 1.47 -7.59 44.04
C GLN A 35 0.51 -8.48 43.23
N ARG A 36 0.82 -8.77 41.96
CA ARG A 36 -0.02 -9.65 41.12
C ARG A 36 -0.12 -11.05 41.71
N ARG A 37 1.00 -11.63 42.20
CA ARG A 37 0.99 -12.92 42.92
C ARG A 37 0.13 -12.89 44.19
N ASN A 38 0.16 -11.78 44.94
CA ASN A 38 -0.72 -11.59 46.10
C ASN A 38 -2.22 -11.52 45.69
N LYS A 39 -2.60 -10.82 44.61
CA LYS A 39 -4.01 -10.75 44.14
C LYS A 39 -4.52 -12.09 43.59
N ILE A 40 -3.67 -12.93 42.99
CA ILE A 40 -4.08 -14.22 42.37
C ILE A 40 -3.83 -15.46 43.25
N GLY A 41 -3.17 -15.33 44.40
CA GLY A 41 -2.84 -16.45 45.31
C GLY A 41 -1.82 -17.48 44.79
N ASN A 42 -1.36 -17.37 43.54
CA ASN A 42 -0.37 -18.26 42.95
C ASN A 42 1.06 -17.76 43.24
N TYR A 43 1.82 -18.57 43.99
CA TYR A 43 3.19 -18.26 44.43
C TYR A 43 4.25 -19.18 43.82
N GLU A 44 3.95 -19.85 42.70
CA GLU A 44 4.86 -20.78 42.05
C GLU A 44 6.20 -20.18 41.60
N SER A 45 7.13 -21.07 41.24
CA SER A 45 8.44 -20.70 40.72
C SER A 45 8.31 -19.80 39.49
N THR A 46 9.18 -18.80 39.38
CA THR A 46 9.23 -17.91 38.20
C THR A 46 9.68 -18.66 36.93
N GLN A 47 10.11 -19.92 37.01
CA GLN A 47 10.33 -20.78 35.84
C GLN A 47 9.06 -21.50 35.40
N ASN A 48 8.16 -21.85 36.33
CA ASN A 48 6.87 -22.47 36.02
C ASN A 48 5.96 -21.43 35.34
N LEU A 49 5.76 -20.30 36.03
CA LEU A 49 4.94 -19.16 35.56
C LEU A 49 5.48 -18.50 34.27
N ARG A 50 6.71 -18.80 33.83
CA ARG A 50 7.30 -18.25 32.60
C ARG A 50 6.62 -18.73 31.32
N TYR A 51 5.92 -19.87 31.37
CA TYR A 51 5.15 -20.38 30.23
C TYR A 51 3.75 -19.75 30.12
N GLU A 52 3.10 -19.41 31.24
CA GLU A 52 1.77 -18.79 31.23
C GLU A 52 1.79 -17.27 31.06
N VAL A 53 2.84 -16.60 31.55
CA VAL A 53 2.90 -15.13 31.68
C VAL A 53 3.52 -14.44 30.45
N ARG A 54 4.02 -15.18 29.45
CA ARG A 54 4.71 -14.59 28.27
C ARG A 54 3.91 -14.45 26.98
N ASP A 55 2.77 -15.14 26.86
CA ASP A 55 1.91 -15.06 25.66
C ASP A 55 0.62 -14.24 25.90
N ASN A 56 0.43 -13.71 27.11
CA ASN A 56 -0.85 -13.16 27.61
C ASN A 56 -0.82 -11.66 27.93
N ASP A 57 -0.02 -10.89 27.18
CA ASP A 57 -0.31 -9.47 26.97
C ASP A 57 -1.46 -9.38 25.95
N GLY A 58 -2.69 -9.47 26.46
CA GLY A 58 -3.91 -9.40 25.64
C GLY A 58 -4.03 -8.05 24.93
N VAL A 59 -4.64 -8.03 23.75
CA VAL A 59 -4.85 -6.78 23.02
C VAL A 59 -6.19 -6.18 23.46
N PRO A 60 -6.25 -4.91 23.93
CA PRO A 60 -7.50 -4.24 24.26
C PRO A 60 -8.47 -4.20 23.09
N LEU A 61 -9.77 -4.32 23.36
CA LEU A 61 -10.80 -4.41 22.32
C LEU A 61 -10.74 -3.24 21.32
N LEU A 62 -10.60 -2.01 21.82
CA LEU A 62 -10.46 -0.80 21.02
C LEU A 62 -9.24 -0.84 20.08
N HIS A 63 -8.14 -1.45 20.50
CA HIS A 63 -6.94 -1.60 19.69
C HIS A 63 -7.15 -2.64 18.58
N ILE A 64 -7.92 -3.70 18.85
CA ILE A 64 -8.34 -4.68 17.84
C ILE A 64 -9.22 -4.03 16.79
N GLN A 65 -10.19 -3.20 17.19
CA GLN A 65 -11.01 -2.41 16.27
C GLN A 65 -10.12 -1.56 15.34
N ILE A 66 -9.22 -0.75 15.90
CA ILE A 66 -8.29 0.10 15.15
C ILE A 66 -7.44 -0.72 14.16
N LEU A 67 -6.85 -1.85 14.59
CA LEU A 67 -6.05 -2.72 13.73
C LEU A 67 -6.87 -3.28 12.56
N ILE A 68 -8.07 -3.81 12.82
CA ILE A 68 -8.96 -4.34 11.79
C ILE A 68 -9.31 -3.26 10.77
N SER A 69 -9.61 -2.03 11.21
CA SER A 69 -9.94 -0.92 10.32
C SER A 69 -8.79 -0.55 9.38
N ILE A 70 -7.56 -0.45 9.88
CA ILE A 70 -6.36 -0.20 9.05
C ILE A 70 -6.20 -1.33 8.02
N LEU A 71 -6.28 -2.58 8.47
CA LEU A 71 -6.12 -3.76 7.61
C LEU A 71 -7.21 -3.83 6.53
N VAL A 72 -8.46 -3.48 6.84
CA VAL A 72 -9.58 -3.45 5.89
C VAL A 72 -9.47 -2.27 4.91
N ASN A 73 -8.96 -1.11 5.34
CA ASN A 73 -8.75 0.04 4.45
C ASN A 73 -7.57 -0.19 3.47
N TYR A 74 -6.51 -0.87 3.90
CA TYR A 74 -5.29 -1.12 3.10
C TYR A 74 -5.18 -2.55 2.54
N SER A 75 -6.32 -3.23 2.36
CA SER A 75 -6.40 -4.51 1.64
C SER A 75 -7.77 -4.69 0.96
N TYR A 76 -7.81 -5.52 -0.08
CA TYR A 76 -8.99 -5.79 -0.89
C TYR A 76 -9.47 -7.23 -0.69
N PRO A 77 -10.78 -7.52 -0.62
CA PRO A 77 -11.28 -8.90 -0.61
C PRO A 77 -10.73 -9.68 -1.81
N SER A 78 -10.12 -10.85 -1.57
CA SER A 78 -9.61 -11.67 -2.68
C SER A 78 -10.76 -12.12 -3.58
N CYS A 79 -10.52 -12.21 -4.90
CA CYS A 79 -11.55 -12.43 -5.91
C CYS A 79 -12.46 -13.65 -5.65
N LYS A 80 -11.97 -14.69 -4.98
CA LYS A 80 -12.75 -15.87 -4.59
C LYS A 80 -13.89 -15.57 -3.59
N ASN A 81 -13.78 -14.47 -2.83
CA ASN A 81 -14.72 -14.08 -1.78
C ASN A 81 -15.63 -12.89 -2.16
N GLN A 82 -15.48 -12.29 -3.36
CA GLN A 82 -16.22 -11.10 -3.82
C GLN A 82 -17.71 -11.38 -4.18
N ARG A 83 -18.42 -12.18 -3.39
CA ARG A 83 -19.86 -12.45 -3.55
C ARG A 83 -20.69 -11.49 -2.70
N GLY A 84 -21.03 -10.34 -3.27
CA GLY A 84 -22.16 -9.51 -2.81
C GLY A 84 -22.03 -8.95 -1.39
N LYS A 85 -20.82 -8.61 -0.94
CA LYS A 85 -20.60 -7.86 0.30
C LYS A 85 -19.95 -6.52 -0.01
N ASP A 86 -20.74 -5.46 0.04
CA ASP A 86 -20.21 -4.11 0.09
C ASP A 86 -19.36 -3.95 1.35
N LEU A 87 -18.20 -3.29 1.21
CA LEU A 87 -17.32 -3.05 2.34
C LEU A 87 -17.97 -2.02 3.26
N ASN A 88 -18.27 -2.39 4.51
CA ASN A 88 -18.86 -1.48 5.48
C ASN A 88 -17.97 -0.21 5.60
N PRO A 89 -18.46 0.98 5.18
CA PRO A 89 -17.65 2.19 5.14
C PRO A 89 -17.29 2.70 6.53
N ILE A 90 -18.01 2.26 7.59
CA ILE A 90 -17.65 2.53 8.99
C ILE A 90 -16.31 1.86 9.30
N VAL A 91 -16.14 0.59 8.95
CA VAL A 91 -14.91 -0.18 9.24
C VAL A 91 -13.70 0.43 8.52
N GLN A 92 -13.87 0.91 7.28
CA GLN A 92 -12.80 1.62 6.55
C GLN A 92 -12.41 2.97 7.18
N ARG A 93 -13.35 3.63 7.88
CA ARG A 93 -13.16 4.99 8.42
C ARG A 93 -12.87 5.02 9.92
N PHE A 94 -13.17 3.96 10.67
CA PHE A 94 -13.15 3.96 12.14
C PHE A 94 -11.80 4.39 12.74
N TYR A 95 -10.66 3.87 12.26
CA TYR A 95 -9.34 4.32 12.76
C TYR A 95 -9.06 5.80 12.50
N LYS A 96 -9.69 6.42 11.49
CA LYS A 96 -9.52 7.85 11.17
C LYS A 96 -10.18 8.76 12.21
N LEU A 97 -11.14 8.27 12.99
CA LEU A 97 -11.69 8.98 14.16
C LEU A 97 -10.62 9.22 15.25
N PHE A 98 -9.58 8.38 15.30
CA PHE A 98 -8.45 8.45 16.21
C PHE A 98 -7.22 9.17 15.60
N LEU A 99 -7.33 9.63 14.35
CA LEU A 99 -6.32 10.44 13.69
C LEU A 99 -6.67 11.93 13.89
N THR A 100 -5.74 12.67 14.48
CA THR A 100 -5.80 14.13 14.55
C THR A 100 -5.36 14.73 13.22
N GLU A 101 -5.41 16.05 12.98
CA GLU A 101 -5.00 16.60 11.67
C GLU A 101 -3.56 16.20 11.32
N GLN A 102 -2.65 16.23 12.29
CA GLN A 102 -1.28 15.74 12.19
C GLN A 102 -1.26 14.22 11.99
N GLY A 103 -2.17 13.47 12.63
CA GLY A 103 -2.35 12.03 12.41
C GLY A 103 -2.79 11.68 10.98
N ILE A 104 -3.68 12.46 10.37
CA ILE A 104 -4.13 12.32 8.97
C ILE A 104 -3.00 12.71 8.02
N GLN A 105 -2.20 13.73 8.36
CA GLN A 105 -0.98 14.04 7.60
C GLN A 105 0.01 12.87 7.66
N VAL A 106 0.35 12.35 8.86
CA VAL A 106 1.25 11.17 9.01
C VAL A 106 0.69 9.94 8.30
N GLU A 107 -0.63 9.69 8.33
CA GLU A 107 -1.26 8.62 7.54
C GLU A 107 -0.94 8.80 6.05
N LYS A 108 -1.15 10.00 5.49
CA LYS A 108 -0.77 10.31 4.12
C LYS A 108 0.73 10.02 3.92
N LEU A 109 1.63 10.58 4.73
CA LEU A 109 3.09 10.40 4.57
C LEU A 109 3.57 8.93 4.60
N LEU A 110 2.82 8.02 5.24
CA LEU A 110 3.17 6.59 5.34
C LEU A 110 2.65 5.73 4.17
N PHE A 111 1.49 6.09 3.62
CA PHE A 111 0.78 5.32 2.61
C PHE A 111 0.81 5.95 1.21
N ASP A 112 1.16 7.23 1.12
CA ASP A 112 1.64 7.88 -0.10
C ASP A 112 2.91 7.16 -0.57
N LYS A 113 2.91 6.75 -1.84
CA LYS A 113 4.05 6.05 -2.47
C LYS A 113 4.98 7.03 -3.22
N THR A 114 4.55 8.27 -3.40
CA THR A 114 5.14 9.27 -4.30
C THR A 114 6.18 10.14 -3.59
N GLN A 115 6.00 10.35 -2.27
CA GLN A 115 6.82 11.28 -1.48
C GLN A 115 7.95 10.60 -0.71
N PHE A 116 9.07 11.31 -0.59
CA PHE A 116 10.18 10.97 0.30
C PHE A 116 10.14 11.90 1.52
N HIS A 117 10.15 11.33 2.72
CA HIS A 117 10.09 12.07 3.97
C HIS A 117 11.37 11.92 4.76
N ASP A 118 11.90 13.05 5.28
CA ASP A 118 12.99 12.99 6.25
C ASP A 118 12.48 12.31 7.54
N LYS A 119 13.29 11.41 8.09
CA LYS A 119 13.04 10.81 9.40
C LYS A 119 12.81 11.88 10.48
N LYS A 120 13.47 13.05 10.40
CA LYS A 120 13.22 14.20 11.29
C LYS A 120 11.78 14.71 11.21
N GLN A 121 11.20 14.79 10.01
CA GLN A 121 9.81 15.21 9.82
C GLN A 121 8.84 14.21 10.48
N ILE A 122 9.06 12.91 10.23
CA ILE A 122 8.25 11.84 10.84
C ILE A 122 8.40 11.83 12.37
N ILE A 123 9.61 12.00 12.91
CA ILE A 123 9.87 12.07 14.36
C ILE A 123 9.19 13.30 14.97
N SER A 124 9.36 14.49 14.39
CA SER A 124 8.73 15.71 14.90
C SER A 124 7.20 15.60 14.91
N MET A 125 6.60 15.00 13.90
CA MET A 125 5.15 14.75 13.87
C MET A 125 4.70 13.69 14.88
N LYS A 126 5.51 12.66 15.17
CA LYS A 126 5.26 11.72 16.28
C LYS A 126 5.27 12.43 17.63
N GLU A 127 6.36 13.13 17.94
CA GLU A 127 6.50 13.87 19.20
C GLU A 127 5.38 14.90 19.40
N ASN A 128 5.02 15.64 18.35
CA ASN A 128 3.95 16.63 18.41
C ASN A 128 2.58 15.98 18.62
N ARG A 129 2.33 14.80 18.05
CA ARG A 129 1.10 14.03 18.31
C ARG A 129 1.07 13.44 19.72
N GLU A 130 2.19 12.96 20.24
CA GLU A 130 2.30 12.52 21.64
C GLU A 130 2.04 13.68 22.61
N LYS A 131 2.65 14.85 22.37
CA LYS A 131 2.38 16.10 23.10
C LYS A 131 0.90 16.53 22.99
N GLU A 132 0.23 16.29 21.86
CA GLU A 132 -1.20 16.59 21.68
C GLU A 132 -2.11 15.61 22.45
N LEU A 133 -1.82 14.30 22.41
CA LEU A 133 -2.55 13.28 23.15
C LEU A 133 -2.44 13.52 24.68
N LEU A 134 -1.25 13.88 25.17
CA LEU A 134 -1.04 14.29 26.56
C LEU A 134 -1.90 15.52 26.93
N LYS A 135 -1.98 16.53 26.06
CA LYS A 135 -2.86 17.71 26.26
C LYS A 135 -4.35 17.33 26.31
N ARG A 136 -4.82 16.42 25.45
CA ARG A 136 -6.20 15.91 25.50
C ARG A 136 -6.49 15.22 26.83
N ASN A 137 -5.64 14.29 27.25
CA ASN A 137 -5.79 13.56 28.51
C ASN A 137 -5.80 14.51 29.72
N SER A 138 -4.96 15.54 29.70
CA SER A 138 -4.92 16.59 30.73
C SER A 138 -6.21 17.41 30.78
N LYS A 139 -6.82 17.70 29.62
CA LYS A 139 -8.08 18.43 29.51
C LYS A 139 -9.28 17.60 30.00
N HIS A 140 -9.33 16.30 29.69
CA HIS A 140 -10.34 15.40 30.25
C HIS A 140 -10.20 15.26 31.77
N LYS A 141 -8.97 15.13 32.29
CA LYS A 141 -8.72 15.08 33.74
C LYS A 141 -9.18 16.34 34.47
N ARG A 142 -8.96 17.54 33.90
CA ARG A 142 -9.46 18.81 34.46
C ARG A 142 -10.98 18.85 34.50
N LYS A 143 -11.64 18.58 33.37
CA LYS A 143 -13.12 18.50 33.30
C LYS A 143 -13.73 17.54 34.33
N ARG A 144 -13.07 16.42 34.57
CA ARG A 144 -13.52 15.42 35.55
C ARG A 144 -13.41 15.97 36.98
N ILE A 145 -12.29 16.58 37.35
CA ILE A 145 -12.10 17.22 38.66
C ILE A 145 -13.12 18.35 38.84
N GLU A 146 -13.31 19.21 37.82
CA GLU A 146 -14.32 20.27 37.80
C GLU A 146 -15.73 19.71 38.09
N SER A 147 -16.11 18.57 37.50
CA SER A 147 -17.40 17.89 37.75
C SER A 147 -17.48 17.06 39.04
N GLU A 148 -16.37 16.76 39.69
CA GLU A 148 -16.28 16.06 40.98
C GLU A 148 -16.31 17.08 42.14
N ASP A 149 -15.66 18.23 41.99
CA ASP A 149 -15.71 19.37 42.94
C ASP A 149 -17.11 20.03 42.97
N GLU A 150 -17.80 20.13 41.83
CA GLU A 150 -19.21 20.60 41.77
C GLU A 150 -20.19 19.71 42.55
N GLN A 151 -19.82 18.49 42.94
CA GLN A 151 -20.66 17.58 43.73
C GLN A 151 -20.36 17.61 45.24
N LEU A 152 -19.35 18.37 45.68
CA LEU A 152 -18.87 18.36 47.08
C LEU A 152 -19.25 19.62 47.89
N SER A 153 -20.11 20.51 47.35
CA SER A 153 -20.38 21.83 47.94
C SER A 153 -21.47 21.90 49.03
N GLU A 154 -21.88 20.78 49.64
CA GLU A 154 -22.77 20.75 50.81
C GLU A 154 -22.13 19.93 51.95
N GLY A 155 -21.85 20.51 53.14
CA GLY A 155 -21.38 19.66 54.25
C GLY A 155 -20.73 20.21 55.53
N GLN A 156 -20.45 21.51 55.69
CA GLN A 156 -19.93 22.14 56.94
C GLN A 156 -18.53 21.69 57.49
N PRO A 157 -17.93 22.43 58.45
CA PRO A 157 -16.47 22.38 58.71
C PRO A 157 -16.04 21.89 60.11
N THR A 158 -14.75 21.57 60.25
CA THR A 158 -14.02 21.43 61.54
C THR A 158 -12.69 22.20 61.52
N GLN A 159 -12.16 22.55 62.70
CA GLN A 159 -11.10 23.55 62.91
C GLN A 159 -9.69 22.95 63.19
N PRO A 160 -8.61 23.77 63.08
CA PRO A 160 -7.23 23.28 62.94
C PRO A 160 -6.44 23.25 64.26
N LEU A 161 -5.24 22.64 64.26
CA LEU A 161 -4.20 22.98 65.25
C LEU A 161 -2.74 22.67 64.82
N ILE A 162 -1.92 23.74 64.82
CA ILE A 162 -0.47 23.83 65.14
C ILE A 162 0.61 23.16 64.24
N LYS A 163 1.76 23.85 64.18
CA LYS A 163 3.02 23.55 63.46
C LYS A 163 4.02 22.76 64.33
N THR A 164 5.08 22.23 63.69
CA THR A 164 6.48 22.50 64.12
C THR A 164 7.38 22.73 62.90
N ASP A 165 8.22 23.76 62.95
CA ASP A 165 9.25 24.07 61.95
C ASP A 165 10.63 23.67 62.51
N GLU A 166 11.20 22.50 62.17
CA GLU A 166 12.53 22.10 62.71
C GLU A 166 13.24 20.94 61.94
N LEU A 167 13.92 21.21 60.82
CA LEU A 167 14.97 20.29 60.28
C LEU A 167 16.04 20.91 59.35
N ASP A 168 16.12 22.24 59.22
CA ASP A 168 16.96 22.90 58.18
C ASP A 168 18.31 23.44 58.71
N GLN A 169 18.86 22.83 59.78
CA GLN A 169 20.00 23.43 60.49
C GLN A 169 20.98 22.49 61.22
N LEU A 170 21.17 21.23 60.79
CA LEU A 170 22.33 20.44 61.21
C LEU A 170 23.13 19.89 60.02
N ILE A 171 24.38 20.36 59.92
CA ILE A 171 25.55 19.73 59.26
C ILE A 171 25.43 19.60 57.72
N LYS A 172 26.18 20.33 56.87
CA LYS A 172 27.32 21.25 57.09
C LYS A 172 28.47 20.70 57.95
N ASP A 173 29.29 19.83 57.37
CA ASP A 173 30.76 20.01 57.28
C ASP A 173 31.48 18.77 56.70
N SER A 174 32.80 18.88 56.50
CA SER A 174 33.76 17.84 56.06
C SER A 174 33.71 17.36 54.60
N ASN A 175 34.24 18.20 53.71
CA ASN A 175 35.44 18.02 52.87
C ASN A 175 36.02 16.59 52.62
N LEU A 176 36.84 16.52 51.54
CA LEU A 176 37.76 15.44 51.11
C LEU A 176 37.13 14.37 50.17
N SER A 177 37.83 13.80 49.17
CA SER A 177 39.14 14.13 48.58
C SER A 177 39.40 13.35 47.26
N ILE A 178 40.03 14.01 46.28
CA ILE A 178 41.01 13.50 45.28
C ILE A 178 40.67 12.21 44.50
N ASP A 179 40.37 12.39 43.20
CA ASP A 179 40.63 11.46 42.08
C ASP A 179 42.12 11.02 42.07
N PRO A 180 42.49 9.72 41.85
CA PRO A 180 42.84 9.34 40.47
C PRO A 180 42.88 7.82 40.12
N TYR A 181 43.38 7.56 38.90
CA TYR A 181 43.80 6.31 38.25
C TYR A 181 42.66 5.46 37.62
N PHE A 182 42.70 5.13 36.31
CA PHE A 182 43.67 4.26 35.59
C PHE A 182 43.61 2.83 36.18
N GLU A 183 43.67 1.71 35.46
CA GLU A 183 44.14 1.36 34.10
C GLU A 183 43.76 -0.16 33.88
N ASN A 184 44.08 -0.93 32.83
CA ASN A 184 44.87 -0.76 31.62
C ASN A 184 44.51 -1.83 30.55
N LEU A 185 45.00 -1.63 29.31
CA LEU A 185 45.45 -2.65 28.32
C LEU A 185 44.47 -3.81 27.88
N THR A 186 44.47 -4.31 26.65
CA THR A 186 45.31 -4.03 25.46
C THR A 186 44.52 -4.23 24.15
N GLN A 187 44.95 -3.55 23.09
CA GLN A 187 44.70 -3.94 21.70
C GLN A 187 45.61 -5.12 21.29
N LYS A 188 45.31 -5.80 20.17
CA LYS A 188 46.36 -6.29 19.25
C LYS A 188 45.80 -6.60 17.85
N GLU A 189 46.44 -5.99 16.84
CA GLU A 189 46.73 -6.51 15.48
C GLU A 189 45.57 -6.99 14.56
N LEU A 190 45.57 -6.73 13.22
CA LEU A 190 46.61 -6.24 12.29
C LEU A 190 46.15 -5.05 11.40
N GLU A 191 47.10 -4.43 10.68
CA GLU A 191 46.90 -3.41 9.62
C GLU A 191 46.79 -4.09 8.19
N ASP A 192 47.15 -3.58 6.99
CA ASP A 192 47.97 -2.43 6.55
C ASP A 192 47.80 -2.08 5.03
N LYS A 193 48.11 -0.90 4.45
CA LYS A 193 48.50 0.46 4.94
C LYS A 193 47.91 1.64 4.11
N PRO A 194 48.06 1.72 2.76
CA PRO A 194 48.02 3.00 2.02
C PRO A 194 46.99 3.02 0.85
N THR A 195 46.69 4.07 0.07
CA THR A 195 47.02 5.52 -0.07
C THR A 195 45.82 6.18 -0.84
N MET A 196 45.67 7.49 -1.10
CA MET A 196 46.47 8.72 -0.97
C MET A 196 45.66 9.86 -0.31
N GLU A 197 46.34 10.88 0.20
CA GLU A 197 45.71 12.11 0.70
C GLU A 197 45.07 12.98 -0.40
N ARG A 198 44.07 13.80 -0.02
CA ARG A 198 43.92 15.14 -0.58
C ARG A 198 43.46 16.15 0.48
N LYS A 199 44.42 16.92 1.00
CA LYS A 199 44.20 18.00 1.97
C LYS A 199 43.41 19.17 1.36
N ARG A 200 42.46 19.73 2.11
CA ARG A 200 42.08 21.17 2.04
C ARG A 200 42.00 21.74 3.46
N ARG A 201 42.28 23.03 3.59
CA ARG A 201 42.40 23.75 4.87
C ARG A 201 41.06 24.35 5.31
N ARG A 202 41.01 24.74 6.58
CA ARG A 202 39.91 25.46 7.24
C ARG A 202 39.59 26.81 6.56
N LEU A 203 38.38 27.29 6.77
CA LEU A 203 38.17 28.65 7.28
C LEU A 203 37.61 28.51 8.69
N ASP A 204 38.12 29.30 9.62
CA ASP A 204 37.52 29.57 10.94
C ASP A 204 37.04 31.03 10.88
N LEU A 205 35.81 31.33 11.33
CA LEU A 205 35.31 32.69 11.57
C LEU A 205 34.28 32.66 12.71
N ASP A 206 34.78 33.02 13.89
CA ASP A 206 34.22 33.89 14.93
C ASP A 206 32.71 33.89 15.21
N ASP A 207 32.38 33.45 16.43
CA ASP A 207 31.53 34.11 17.44
C ASP A 207 30.49 35.16 17.01
N ASP A 208 29.23 34.89 17.39
CA ASP A 208 28.29 35.92 17.84
C ASP A 208 27.47 35.36 19.02
N GLU A 209 27.22 36.19 20.04
CA GLU A 209 26.82 35.75 21.38
C GLU A 209 25.29 35.80 21.57
N TYR A 210 24.66 34.70 22.01
CA TYR A 210 23.28 34.74 22.52
C TYR A 210 23.07 33.82 23.74
N VAL A 211 22.55 34.42 24.81
CA VAL A 211 22.36 33.79 26.12
C VAL A 211 21.03 33.02 26.15
N PRO A 212 21.00 31.76 26.65
CA PRO A 212 19.74 31.03 26.82
C PRO A 212 18.93 31.57 28.00
N GLU A 213 17.64 31.85 27.79
CA GLU A 213 16.71 32.16 28.89
C GLU A 213 16.45 30.91 29.76
N GLU A 214 16.41 31.11 31.08
CA GLU A 214 16.15 30.04 32.04
C GLU A 214 14.65 29.66 32.07
N ILE A 215 14.34 28.41 31.73
CA ILE A 215 13.01 27.81 31.99
C ILE A 215 13.13 26.83 33.17
N PRO A 216 12.32 26.96 34.24
CA PRO A 216 12.50 26.19 35.47
C PRO A 216 12.44 24.65 35.34
N LYS A 217 13.24 23.98 36.17
CA LYS A 217 13.21 22.52 36.36
C LYS A 217 12.12 22.12 37.38
N GLU A 218 10.96 21.67 36.91
CA GLU A 218 10.06 20.81 37.70
C GLU A 218 9.56 19.62 36.86
N ASP A 219 10.43 18.61 36.70
CA ASP A 219 10.10 17.34 36.06
C ASP A 219 9.24 16.46 37.00
N SER A 220 7.96 16.85 37.11
CA SER A 220 6.95 16.12 37.87
C SER A 220 6.46 14.92 37.07
N ARG A 221 6.98 13.74 37.44
CA ARG A 221 6.67 12.44 36.82
C ARG A 221 5.16 12.21 36.80
N PHE A 222 4.56 12.14 35.62
CA PHE A 222 3.19 11.67 35.47
C PHE A 222 3.13 10.16 35.66
N GLU A 223 2.76 9.73 36.86
CA GLU A 223 2.09 8.45 37.02
C GLU A 223 0.79 8.50 36.20
N GLN A 224 0.61 7.53 35.30
CA GLN A 224 -0.72 7.22 34.81
C GLN A 224 -1.51 6.72 36.00
N LYS A 225 -2.52 7.49 36.44
CA LYS A 225 -3.67 6.90 37.11
C LYS A 225 -4.38 6.04 36.06
N GLU A 226 -3.96 4.78 35.98
CA GLU A 226 -4.82 3.69 35.52
C GLU A 226 -6.15 3.86 36.28
N GLU A 227 -7.27 4.01 35.56
CA GLU A 227 -8.56 3.93 36.22
C GLU A 227 -8.72 2.48 36.71
N GLU A 228 -8.93 2.28 38.02
CA GLU A 228 -8.98 0.94 38.64
C GLU A 228 -10.30 0.18 38.34
N GLY A 229 -10.81 0.31 37.12
CA GLY A 229 -11.75 -0.65 36.57
C GLY A 229 -11.04 -1.97 36.30
N ASP A 230 -11.45 -3.04 36.97
CA ASP A 230 -10.95 -4.38 36.71
C ASP A 230 -11.35 -4.80 35.28
N PHE A 231 -10.40 -4.70 34.33
CA PHE A 231 -10.59 -5.12 32.94
C PHE A 231 -10.90 -6.62 32.84
N GLU A 232 -11.89 -6.98 32.00
CA GLU A 232 -12.21 -8.39 31.75
C GLU A 232 -11.14 -9.02 30.85
N ILE A 233 -10.48 -10.10 31.31
CA ILE A 233 -9.42 -10.77 30.54
C ILE A 233 -10.03 -11.96 29.78
N VAL A 234 -10.38 -11.73 28.52
CA VAL A 234 -11.13 -12.64 27.65
C VAL A 234 -10.19 -13.54 26.83
N ASN A 235 -10.30 -14.85 27.03
CA ASN A 235 -9.71 -15.82 26.11
C ASN A 235 -10.63 -16.00 24.89
N VAL A 236 -10.08 -15.93 23.68
CA VAL A 236 -10.84 -16.21 22.44
C VAL A 236 -10.19 -17.30 21.57
N SER A 237 -9.37 -18.17 22.18
CA SER A 237 -8.78 -19.34 21.51
C SER A 237 -9.83 -20.38 21.06
N ASP A 238 -11.04 -20.31 21.60
CA ASP A 238 -12.20 -21.15 21.24
C ASP A 238 -13.06 -20.57 20.09
N GLY A 239 -12.83 -19.30 19.73
CA GLY A 239 -13.58 -18.56 18.71
C GLY A 239 -14.98 -18.08 19.12
N ASN A 240 -15.46 -18.34 20.34
CA ASN A 240 -16.89 -18.22 20.68
C ASN A 240 -17.29 -16.96 21.47
N ASN A 241 -16.39 -15.98 21.67
CA ASN A 241 -16.77 -14.72 22.33
C ASN A 241 -17.67 -13.84 21.43
N PRO A 242 -18.80 -13.29 21.94
CA PRO A 242 -19.73 -12.50 21.13
C PRO A 242 -19.15 -11.16 20.66
N TRP A 243 -18.46 -10.40 21.52
CA TRP A 243 -17.88 -9.09 21.18
C TRP A 243 -16.84 -9.18 20.06
N MET A 244 -15.97 -10.21 20.12
CA MET A 244 -15.04 -10.53 19.04
C MET A 244 -15.78 -10.84 17.74
N ASN A 245 -16.83 -11.66 17.79
CA ASN A 245 -17.62 -12.02 16.62
C ASN A 245 -18.40 -10.84 16.01
N GLN A 246 -18.82 -9.84 16.80
CA GLN A 246 -19.43 -8.61 16.30
C GLN A 246 -18.43 -7.77 15.49
N ILE A 247 -17.27 -7.45 16.08
CA ILE A 247 -16.24 -6.64 15.41
C ILE A 247 -15.75 -7.31 14.12
N LEU A 248 -15.59 -8.63 14.13
CA LEU A 248 -15.18 -9.41 12.94
C LEU A 248 -16.23 -9.43 11.81
N ARG A 249 -17.49 -9.05 12.09
CA ARG A 249 -18.54 -8.79 11.07
C ARG A 249 -18.57 -7.34 10.60
N GLY A 250 -17.83 -6.44 11.26
CA GLY A 250 -17.92 -5.00 11.07
C GLY A 250 -18.97 -4.31 11.95
N GLU A 251 -19.53 -5.00 12.94
CA GLU A 251 -20.35 -4.42 14.00
C GLU A 251 -19.41 -3.84 15.07
N PHE A 252 -18.97 -2.61 14.86
CA PHE A 252 -17.99 -1.93 15.73
C PHE A 252 -18.69 -1.20 16.88
N PHE A 253 -18.09 -1.29 18.07
CA PHE A 253 -18.49 -0.49 19.23
C PHE A 253 -18.05 0.96 19.06
N ASP A 254 -18.95 1.88 19.39
CA ASP A 254 -18.60 3.28 19.63
C ASP A 254 -17.61 3.41 20.80
N VAL A 255 -16.82 4.48 20.84
CA VAL A 255 -15.70 4.65 21.77
C VAL A 255 -16.18 4.58 23.22
N ASP A 256 -17.29 5.25 23.52
CA ASP A 256 -17.89 5.33 24.86
C ASP A 256 -18.69 4.07 25.24
N ASN A 257 -18.88 3.13 24.30
CA ASN A 257 -19.67 1.90 24.47
C ASN A 257 -18.83 0.62 24.31
N ALA A 258 -17.52 0.73 24.16
CA ALA A 258 -16.63 -0.41 23.97
C ALA A 258 -16.37 -1.16 25.30
N PRO A 259 -16.60 -2.49 25.37
CA PRO A 259 -16.25 -3.28 26.56
C PRO A 259 -14.80 -3.09 27.01
N HIS A 260 -14.61 -2.81 28.30
CA HIS A 260 -13.30 -2.71 28.97
C HIS A 260 -12.66 -4.10 29.13
N ALA A 261 -12.26 -4.69 28.01
CA ALA A 261 -11.82 -6.08 27.92
C ALA A 261 -10.52 -6.26 27.12
N PHE A 262 -9.67 -7.17 27.60
CA PHE A 262 -8.37 -7.55 27.04
C PHE A 262 -8.46 -8.94 26.39
N PHE A 263 -8.11 -9.05 25.11
CA PHE A 263 -8.36 -10.25 24.32
C PHE A 263 -7.07 -11.00 23.97
N TYR A 264 -6.93 -12.21 24.50
CA TYR A 264 -5.78 -13.09 24.29
C TYR A 264 -6.16 -14.40 23.55
N GLY A 265 -5.15 -15.13 23.09
CA GLY A 265 -5.34 -16.40 22.39
C GLY A 265 -5.27 -16.32 20.85
N THR A 266 -5.62 -17.44 20.19
CA THR A 266 -5.43 -17.65 18.75
C THR A 266 -6.66 -17.27 17.91
N TYR A 267 -6.73 -16.01 17.50
CA TYR A 267 -7.77 -15.47 16.60
C TYR A 267 -7.18 -14.91 15.30
N GLN A 268 -8.04 -14.65 14.30
CA GLN A 268 -7.68 -13.89 13.08
C GLN A 268 -8.43 -12.57 13.06
N LEU A 269 -7.70 -11.47 12.81
CA LEU A 269 -8.25 -10.12 12.65
C LEU A 269 -9.08 -9.98 11.36
N LEU A 270 -8.84 -10.84 10.37
CA LEU A 270 -9.57 -10.89 9.11
C LEU A 270 -10.16 -12.30 8.93
N GLN A 271 -11.48 -12.42 8.88
CA GLN A 271 -12.17 -13.71 8.67
C GLN A 271 -12.11 -14.17 7.20
N GLU A 272 -12.14 -13.23 6.27
CA GLU A 272 -11.97 -13.49 4.84
C GLU A 272 -10.53 -13.30 4.36
N LYS A 273 -10.17 -13.98 3.27
CA LYS A 273 -8.86 -13.77 2.62
C LYS A 273 -8.84 -12.46 1.86
N ARG A 274 -7.94 -11.55 2.24
CA ARG A 274 -7.76 -10.23 1.61
C ARG A 274 -6.35 -10.09 1.04
N ILE A 275 -6.25 -9.51 -0.15
CA ILE A 275 -4.98 -9.20 -0.83
C ILE A 275 -4.53 -7.79 -0.42
N THR A 276 -3.27 -7.61 -0.07
CA THR A 276 -2.67 -6.28 0.11
C THR A 276 -1.47 -6.08 -0.82
N TYR A 277 -1.25 -4.83 -1.23
CA TYR A 277 -0.09 -4.37 -2.00
C TYR A 277 0.94 -3.64 -1.11
N PHE A 278 0.90 -3.89 0.21
CA PHE A 278 1.88 -3.45 1.18
C PHE A 278 2.41 -4.67 1.94
N SER A 279 3.71 -4.72 2.23
CA SER A 279 4.26 -5.79 3.06
C SER A 279 3.66 -5.76 4.47
N LYS A 280 3.53 -6.94 5.11
CA LYS A 280 3.01 -7.02 6.49
C LYS A 280 3.83 -6.19 7.48
N SER A 281 5.16 -6.19 7.36
CA SER A 281 6.02 -5.35 8.19
C SER A 281 5.80 -3.84 7.93
N ARG A 282 5.47 -3.41 6.70
CA ARG A 282 5.06 -2.01 6.44
C ARG A 282 3.74 -1.69 7.12
N LEU A 283 2.75 -2.58 7.08
CA LEU A 283 1.47 -2.42 7.81
C LEU A 283 1.67 -2.40 9.34
N PHE A 284 2.54 -3.26 9.88
CA PHE A 284 2.95 -3.25 11.29
C PHE A 284 3.59 -1.91 11.69
N PHE A 285 4.57 -1.44 10.90
CA PHE A 285 5.24 -0.16 11.14
C PHE A 285 4.29 1.04 11.07
N CYS A 286 3.32 1.01 10.14
CA CYS A 286 2.27 2.02 10.05
C CYS A 286 1.36 1.99 11.27
N ALA A 287 0.93 0.81 11.72
CA ALA A 287 0.12 0.66 12.93
C ALA A 287 0.85 1.19 14.18
N LYS A 288 2.10 0.76 14.42
CA LYS A 288 2.93 1.26 15.54
C LYS A 288 3.30 2.75 15.42
N THR A 289 3.34 3.33 14.23
CA THR A 289 3.56 4.77 14.04
C THR A 289 2.30 5.59 14.25
N LEU A 290 1.15 5.14 13.75
CA LEU A 290 -0.12 5.85 13.90
C LEU A 290 -0.75 5.64 15.27
N PHE A 291 -0.44 4.55 15.96
CA PHE A 291 -1.03 4.17 17.23
C PHE A 291 0.04 3.51 18.14
N PRO A 292 1.04 4.29 18.62
CA PRO A 292 2.16 3.75 19.41
C PRO A 292 1.72 3.08 20.73
N PHE A 293 0.56 3.47 21.24
CA PHE A 293 -0.11 2.90 22.42
C PHE A 293 -0.72 1.50 22.18
N ILE A 294 -0.84 1.05 20.93
CA ILE A 294 -1.26 -0.33 20.64
C ILE A 294 -0.06 -1.24 20.87
N ASP A 295 -0.08 -2.01 21.97
CA ASP A 295 0.95 -3.02 22.16
C ASP A 295 0.64 -4.34 21.45
N ILE A 296 1.47 -4.62 20.46
CA ILE A 296 1.45 -5.80 19.60
C ILE A 296 2.85 -5.93 18.97
N SER A 297 3.36 -7.15 18.81
CA SER A 297 4.61 -7.43 18.11
C SER A 297 4.38 -7.76 16.62
N ASP A 298 5.42 -7.68 15.79
CA ASP A 298 5.34 -8.02 14.36
C ASP A 298 4.92 -9.49 14.17
N SER A 299 5.46 -10.40 15.00
CA SER A 299 5.08 -11.82 15.02
C SER A 299 3.64 -12.05 15.49
N ASN A 300 3.16 -11.29 16.47
CA ASN A 300 1.78 -11.36 16.93
C ASN A 300 0.83 -10.88 15.81
N LEU A 301 1.10 -9.74 15.18
CA LEU A 301 0.30 -9.24 14.06
C LEU A 301 0.33 -10.20 12.86
N ASP A 302 1.48 -10.73 12.45
CA ASP A 302 1.55 -11.72 11.37
C ASP A 302 0.71 -12.97 11.68
N SER A 303 0.85 -13.51 12.89
CA SER A 303 0.10 -14.69 13.33
C SER A 303 -1.42 -14.48 13.33
N LYS A 304 -1.87 -13.25 13.59
CA LYS A 304 -3.28 -12.82 13.58
C LYS A 304 -3.78 -12.32 12.22
N THR A 305 -2.92 -12.27 11.21
CA THR A 305 -3.22 -11.82 9.84
C THR A 305 -2.87 -12.85 8.77
N LYS A 306 -2.95 -14.16 9.05
CA LYS A 306 -2.69 -15.24 8.07
C LYS A 306 -3.64 -15.19 6.87
N ASN A 307 -4.85 -14.65 7.06
CA ASN A 307 -5.79 -14.37 5.97
C ASN A 307 -5.46 -13.11 5.16
N LEU A 308 -4.52 -12.26 5.60
CA LEU A 308 -3.93 -11.22 4.77
C LEU A 308 -2.82 -11.85 3.91
N ILE A 309 -3.11 -12.01 2.62
CA ILE A 309 -2.22 -12.66 1.65
C ILE A 309 -1.55 -11.62 0.73
N PRO A 310 -0.31 -11.86 0.28
CA PRO A 310 0.24 -11.15 -0.87
C PRO A 310 -0.55 -11.53 -2.15
N PRO A 311 -0.45 -10.74 -3.23
CA PRO A 311 -1.00 -11.14 -4.53
C PRO A 311 -0.32 -12.45 -4.99
N ALA A 312 -1.11 -13.33 -5.61
CA ALA A 312 -0.66 -14.69 -5.96
C ALA A 312 0.20 -14.76 -7.23
N CYS A 313 0.32 -13.66 -7.98
CA CYS A 313 1.12 -13.56 -9.19
C CYS A 313 2.06 -12.37 -9.06
N ARG A 314 3.37 -12.57 -9.30
CA ARG A 314 4.37 -11.50 -9.16
C ARG A 314 4.15 -10.35 -10.15
N THR A 315 3.47 -10.62 -11.26
CA THR A 315 3.03 -9.65 -12.27
C THR A 315 2.08 -8.55 -11.73
N ASP A 316 1.46 -8.75 -10.58
CA ASP A 316 0.66 -7.72 -9.88
C ASP A 316 1.53 -6.70 -9.08
N ILE A 317 2.86 -6.87 -9.04
CA ILE A 317 3.80 -6.00 -8.33
C ILE A 317 4.88 -5.52 -9.32
N CYS A 318 5.18 -4.22 -9.35
CA CYS A 318 6.35 -3.74 -10.07
C CYS A 318 7.65 -4.10 -9.32
N ASP A 319 8.58 -4.80 -9.98
CA ASP A 319 9.89 -5.20 -9.43
C ASP A 319 10.68 -4.02 -8.83
N GLN A 320 10.63 -2.83 -9.45
CA GLN A 320 11.31 -1.63 -8.93
C GLN A 320 10.71 -1.12 -7.61
N CYS A 321 9.45 -1.43 -7.34
CA CYS A 321 8.75 -1.05 -6.12
C CYS A 321 8.90 -2.12 -5.03
N ASP A 322 8.91 -3.40 -5.41
CA ASP A 322 9.26 -4.54 -4.56
C ASP A 322 10.67 -4.32 -3.96
N GLU A 323 11.65 -4.07 -4.83
CA GLU A 323 13.05 -3.81 -4.45
C GLU A 323 13.23 -2.52 -3.62
N ALA A 324 12.43 -1.47 -3.89
CA ALA A 324 12.47 -0.25 -3.09
C ALA A 324 11.87 -0.46 -1.68
N ASP A 325 10.74 -1.14 -1.55
CA ASP A 325 10.16 -1.49 -0.24
C ASP A 325 11.11 -2.41 0.56
N GLU A 326 11.84 -3.34 -0.08
CA GLU A 326 12.90 -4.11 0.59
C GLU A 326 14.03 -3.22 1.15
N ILE A 327 14.52 -2.25 0.36
CA ILE A 327 15.55 -1.31 0.82
C ILE A 327 15.01 -0.42 1.95
N PHE A 328 13.77 0.08 1.86
CA PHE A 328 13.17 0.87 2.95
C PHE A 328 13.00 0.04 4.24
N LEU A 329 12.60 -1.23 4.14
CA LEU A 329 12.54 -2.14 5.29
C LEU A 329 13.95 -2.39 5.88
N LYS A 330 14.99 -2.52 5.05
CA LYS A 330 16.39 -2.59 5.51
C LYS A 330 16.80 -1.31 6.26
N MET A 331 16.53 -0.13 5.69
CA MET A 331 16.82 1.17 6.32
C MET A 331 16.14 1.29 7.69
N GLN A 332 14.85 0.96 7.77
CA GLN A 332 14.09 1.05 9.02
C GLN A 332 14.60 0.07 10.08
N ARG A 333 14.87 -1.20 9.71
CA ARG A 333 15.39 -2.24 10.64
C ARG A 333 16.78 -1.92 11.18
N LEU A 334 17.66 -1.37 10.34
CA LEU A 334 19.06 -1.06 10.68
C LEU A 334 19.28 0.41 11.08
N ASN A 335 18.21 1.21 11.16
CA ASN A 335 18.25 2.65 11.46
C ASN A 335 19.12 3.50 10.51
N LEU A 336 19.32 3.04 9.26
CA LEU A 336 20.18 3.69 8.27
C LEU A 336 19.50 4.92 7.64
N LYS A 337 20.30 5.96 7.43
CA LYS A 337 19.98 7.09 6.55
C LYS A 337 20.25 6.71 5.09
N PHE A 338 19.87 7.60 4.16
CA PHE A 338 20.08 7.38 2.73
C PHE A 338 21.58 7.35 2.37
N GLU A 339 22.38 8.17 3.04
CA GLU A 339 23.83 8.30 2.85
C GLU A 339 24.61 7.10 3.40
N GLU A 340 23.97 6.28 4.25
CA GLU A 340 24.52 5.08 4.88
C GLU A 340 24.16 3.80 4.10
N LEU A 341 23.40 3.93 3.00
CA LEU A 341 23.18 2.88 2.00
C LEU A 341 24.33 2.78 1.01
N SER A 342 24.54 1.59 0.44
CA SER A 342 25.46 1.41 -0.68
C SER A 342 25.04 2.21 -1.91
N ASP A 343 26.00 2.62 -2.76
CA ASP A 343 25.73 3.40 -3.98
C ASP A 343 24.68 2.74 -4.91
N ILE A 344 24.66 1.40 -4.92
CA ILE A 344 23.70 0.60 -5.70
C ILE A 344 22.29 0.76 -5.13
N GLU A 345 22.12 0.69 -3.82
CA GLU A 345 20.82 0.87 -3.14
C GLU A 345 20.34 2.32 -3.24
N GLN A 346 21.25 3.30 -3.10
CA GLN A 346 20.96 4.70 -3.35
C GLN A 346 20.49 4.94 -4.79
N LEU A 347 21.14 4.33 -5.78
CA LEU A 347 20.77 4.43 -7.19
C LEU A 347 19.40 3.79 -7.46
N LYS A 348 19.13 2.62 -6.87
CA LYS A 348 17.82 1.95 -6.94
C LYS A 348 16.71 2.84 -6.39
N LEU A 349 16.87 3.44 -5.22
CA LEU A 349 15.89 4.37 -4.65
C LEU A 349 15.73 5.67 -5.46
N LYS A 350 16.82 6.21 -6.03
CA LYS A 350 16.77 7.36 -6.95
C LYS A 350 15.97 7.03 -8.23
N ASN A 351 16.19 5.85 -8.80
CA ASN A 351 15.44 5.36 -9.97
C ASN A 351 13.97 5.08 -9.63
N TRP A 352 13.70 4.43 -8.49
CA TRP A 352 12.35 4.20 -7.98
C TRP A 352 11.57 5.52 -7.83
N LYS A 353 12.19 6.57 -7.27
CA LYS A 353 11.56 7.89 -7.17
C LYS A 353 11.12 8.44 -8.53
N ILE A 354 12.01 8.37 -9.52
CA ILE A 354 11.71 8.81 -10.88
C ILE A 354 10.59 7.95 -11.47
N HIS A 355 10.61 6.65 -11.25
CA HIS A 355 9.64 5.70 -11.79
C HIS A 355 8.24 5.85 -11.19
N ILE A 356 8.09 6.00 -9.86
CA ILE A 356 6.78 6.22 -9.22
C ILE A 356 6.16 7.56 -9.66
N THR A 357 6.91 8.67 -9.59
CA THR A 357 6.43 9.98 -10.05
C THR A 357 5.98 9.97 -11.52
N ARG A 358 6.60 9.16 -12.39
CA ARG A 358 6.17 8.99 -13.78
C ARG A 358 4.92 8.14 -13.94
N ALA A 359 4.73 7.15 -13.07
CA ALA A 359 3.52 6.34 -13.02
C ALA A 359 2.31 7.18 -12.58
N ASP A 360 2.45 7.91 -11.47
CA ASP A 360 1.40 8.78 -10.93
C ASP A 360 1.01 9.85 -11.95
N HIS A 361 2.00 10.55 -12.52
CA HIS A 361 1.80 11.58 -13.55
C HIS A 361 1.11 11.01 -14.79
N GLN A 362 1.48 9.81 -15.27
CA GLN A 362 0.79 9.22 -16.41
C GLN A 362 -0.66 8.80 -16.10
N HIS A 363 -0.94 8.37 -14.87
CA HIS A 363 -2.30 8.10 -14.42
C HIS A 363 -3.15 9.38 -14.34
N GLU A 364 -2.58 10.46 -13.78
CA GLU A 364 -3.22 11.78 -13.72
C GLU A 364 -3.50 12.34 -15.12
N GLN A 365 -2.50 12.33 -16.01
CA GLN A 365 -2.68 12.82 -17.40
C GLN A 365 -3.72 12.01 -18.16
N LEU A 366 -3.84 10.70 -17.93
CA LEU A 366 -4.92 9.88 -18.50
C LEU A 366 -6.31 10.37 -18.03
N GLN A 367 -6.50 10.65 -16.74
CA GLN A 367 -7.78 11.16 -16.24
C GLN A 367 -8.06 12.58 -16.77
N LEU A 368 -7.07 13.47 -16.74
CA LEU A 368 -7.20 14.83 -17.28
C LEU A 368 -7.52 14.84 -18.79
N GLN A 369 -6.92 13.94 -19.57
CA GLN A 369 -7.22 13.81 -20.99
C GLN A 369 -8.57 13.15 -21.29
N ILE A 370 -9.19 12.41 -20.36
CA ILE A 370 -10.57 11.92 -20.49
C ILE A 370 -11.57 13.02 -20.11
N LEU A 371 -11.29 13.76 -19.03
CA LEU A 371 -12.14 14.85 -18.54
C LEU A 371 -12.10 16.11 -19.43
N GLY A 372 -11.01 16.30 -20.18
CA GLY A 372 -10.79 17.45 -21.06
C GLY A 372 -10.97 17.17 -22.55
N LEU A 373 -11.67 16.09 -22.94
CA LEU A 373 -11.96 15.79 -24.35
C LEU A 373 -12.90 16.85 -24.95
N SER A 374 -12.64 17.25 -26.19
CA SER A 374 -13.55 18.06 -27.01
C SER A 374 -14.35 17.17 -27.99
N PRO A 375 -15.46 17.65 -28.58
CA PRO A 375 -16.11 16.97 -29.71
C PRO A 375 -15.12 16.71 -30.85
N GLY A 376 -15.13 15.50 -31.40
CA GLY A 376 -14.16 15.05 -32.40
C GLY A 376 -12.79 14.63 -31.84
N GLU A 377 -12.63 14.57 -30.52
CA GLU A 377 -11.46 13.99 -29.85
C GLU A 377 -11.83 12.70 -29.10
N CYS A 378 -10.89 11.76 -29.00
CA CYS A 378 -11.06 10.59 -28.15
C CYS A 378 -9.83 10.28 -27.27
N SER A 379 -10.07 9.54 -26.20
CA SER A 379 -9.05 8.89 -25.37
C SER A 379 -9.26 7.37 -25.45
N LEU A 380 -8.20 6.61 -25.71
CA LEU A 380 -8.25 5.17 -25.95
C LEU A 380 -7.20 4.47 -25.09
N GLN A 381 -7.63 3.73 -24.07
CA GLN A 381 -6.78 2.82 -23.29
C GLN A 381 -6.84 1.43 -23.94
N ILE A 382 -5.71 0.81 -24.28
CA ILE A 382 -5.67 -0.55 -24.83
C ILE A 382 -4.71 -1.45 -24.04
N ASP A 383 -5.08 -2.72 -23.87
CA ASP A 383 -4.16 -3.75 -23.38
C ASP A 383 -4.55 -5.16 -23.90
N TYR A 384 -3.60 -6.10 -23.83
CA TYR A 384 -3.82 -7.52 -24.09
C TYR A 384 -4.14 -8.27 -22.80
N LYS A 385 -5.16 -9.12 -22.82
CA LYS A 385 -5.33 -10.14 -21.78
C LYS A 385 -4.40 -11.30 -22.09
N GLU A 386 -3.40 -11.50 -21.24
CA GLU A 386 -2.54 -12.68 -21.32
C GLU A 386 -3.38 -13.96 -21.24
N ASN A 387 -3.30 -14.77 -22.30
CA ASN A 387 -3.81 -16.14 -22.41
C ASN A 387 -5.28 -16.31 -21.98
N PHE A 388 -6.22 -15.89 -22.82
CA PHE A 388 -7.62 -16.22 -22.60
C PHE A 388 -7.86 -17.71 -22.94
N MET A 389 -7.87 -18.57 -21.92
CA MET A 389 -7.87 -20.03 -22.13
C MET A 389 -9.27 -20.60 -22.35
N LEU A 390 -9.54 -21.08 -23.57
CA LEU A 390 -10.74 -21.89 -23.84
C LEU A 390 -10.64 -23.27 -23.16
N ALA A 391 -11.81 -23.90 -22.94
CA ALA A 391 -12.00 -25.13 -22.15
C ALA A 391 -11.79 -25.03 -20.61
N MET A 392 -12.38 -24.01 -19.97
CA MET A 392 -12.56 -23.92 -18.50
C MET A 392 -13.52 -25.00 -17.91
N LEU A 393 -13.25 -26.30 -18.09
CA LEU A 393 -14.09 -27.38 -17.56
C LEU A 393 -14.21 -27.30 -16.02
N TYR A 394 -15.40 -27.59 -15.49
CA TYR A 394 -15.73 -27.48 -14.05
C TYR A 394 -14.79 -28.30 -13.14
N GLN A 395 -14.21 -29.39 -13.67
CA GLN A 395 -13.04 -30.05 -13.11
C GLN A 395 -11.99 -30.21 -14.23
N GLN A 396 -10.80 -29.66 -14.02
CA GLN A 396 -9.64 -29.91 -14.89
C GLN A 396 -8.67 -30.86 -14.18
N MET A 397 -8.40 -32.02 -14.80
CA MET A 397 -7.24 -32.84 -14.44
C MET A 397 -5.96 -32.19 -14.98
N SER A 398 -4.82 -32.43 -14.33
CA SER A 398 -3.53 -31.76 -14.66
C SER A 398 -3.07 -31.91 -16.11
N ARG A 399 -3.44 -33.00 -16.81
CA ARG A 399 -3.17 -33.15 -18.26
C ARG A 399 -3.98 -32.19 -19.13
N ALA A 400 -5.20 -31.84 -18.74
CA ALA A 400 -6.08 -30.95 -19.51
C ALA A 400 -5.62 -29.48 -19.51
N PHE A 401 -4.70 -29.11 -18.61
CA PHE A 401 -4.05 -27.78 -18.64
C PHE A 401 -3.21 -27.59 -19.91
N PHE A 402 -2.52 -28.64 -20.36
CA PHE A 402 -1.68 -28.60 -21.57
C PHE A 402 -2.47 -28.70 -22.89
N THR A 403 -3.78 -28.98 -22.81
CA THR A 403 -4.70 -28.97 -23.96
C THR A 403 -5.58 -27.72 -24.00
N GLN A 404 -5.36 -26.75 -23.11
CA GLN A 404 -6.05 -25.46 -23.17
C GLN A 404 -5.62 -24.72 -24.44
N ARG A 405 -6.61 -24.15 -25.14
CA ARG A 405 -6.40 -23.45 -26.41
C ARG A 405 -6.39 -21.94 -26.12
N PRO A 406 -5.23 -21.27 -26.10
CA PRO A 406 -5.15 -19.85 -25.78
C PRO A 406 -5.75 -19.03 -26.92
N VAL A 407 -6.63 -18.08 -26.60
CA VAL A 407 -7.12 -17.06 -27.51
C VAL A 407 -6.50 -15.72 -27.10
N THR A 408 -6.07 -14.95 -28.08
CA THR A 408 -5.69 -13.54 -27.85
C THR A 408 -6.96 -12.74 -27.66
N CYS A 409 -7.08 -12.06 -26.53
CA CYS A 409 -8.09 -11.04 -26.30
C CYS A 409 -7.37 -9.69 -26.13
N LEU A 410 -7.56 -8.79 -27.10
CA LEU A 410 -7.07 -7.41 -27.09
C LEU A 410 -8.28 -6.51 -26.88
N SER A 411 -8.30 -5.67 -25.85
CA SER A 411 -9.45 -4.78 -25.60
C SER A 411 -9.02 -3.34 -25.44
N ALA A 412 -9.82 -2.45 -26.03
CA ALA A 412 -9.74 -1.01 -25.86
C ALA A 412 -10.94 -0.52 -25.03
N VAL A 413 -10.69 0.40 -24.10
CA VAL A 413 -11.71 1.26 -23.51
C VAL A 413 -11.55 2.66 -24.10
N CYS A 414 -12.57 3.10 -24.82
CA CYS A 414 -12.57 4.32 -25.61
C CYS A 414 -13.56 5.33 -25.00
N TYR A 415 -13.18 6.60 -25.01
CA TYR A 415 -13.94 7.72 -24.46
C TYR A 415 -13.98 8.85 -25.51
N LYS A 416 -15.13 9.47 -25.73
CA LYS A 416 -15.28 10.68 -26.56
C LYS A 416 -16.44 11.55 -26.05
N ILE A 417 -16.48 12.81 -26.48
CA ILE A 417 -17.64 13.70 -26.28
C ILE A 417 -18.51 13.70 -27.53
N ASP A 418 -19.84 13.58 -27.38
CA ASP A 418 -20.80 13.71 -28.48
C ASP A 418 -21.11 15.18 -28.83
N GLU A 419 -21.92 15.40 -29.87
CA GLU A 419 -22.33 16.76 -30.29
C GLU A 419 -23.14 17.53 -29.22
N ASN A 420 -23.66 16.85 -28.20
CA ASN A 420 -24.45 17.43 -27.10
C ASN A 420 -23.61 17.71 -25.84
N GLY A 421 -22.34 17.29 -25.78
CA GLY A 421 -21.48 17.39 -24.60
C GLY A 421 -21.49 16.17 -23.68
N ASN A 422 -22.13 15.05 -24.04
CA ASN A 422 -22.17 13.83 -23.26
C ASN A 422 -20.86 13.03 -23.40
N LEU A 423 -20.37 12.46 -22.30
CA LEU A 423 -19.26 11.51 -22.32
C LEU A 423 -19.75 10.12 -22.77
N LEU A 424 -19.46 9.76 -24.01
CA LEU A 424 -19.69 8.43 -24.56
C LEU A 424 -18.51 7.50 -24.25
N LYS A 425 -18.82 6.23 -23.96
CA LYS A 425 -17.84 5.21 -23.60
C LYS A 425 -18.07 3.94 -24.41
N ALA A 426 -17.03 3.45 -25.07
CA ALA A 426 -17.09 2.19 -25.80
C ALA A 426 -16.03 1.21 -25.30
N PHE A 427 -16.41 -0.06 -25.27
CA PHE A 427 -15.51 -1.20 -25.15
C PHE A 427 -15.39 -1.83 -26.54
N ILE A 428 -14.18 -2.04 -27.04
CA ILE A 428 -13.94 -2.67 -28.33
C ILE A 428 -12.93 -3.79 -28.13
N THR A 429 -13.37 -5.02 -28.37
CA THR A 429 -12.60 -6.25 -28.10
C THR A 429 -12.34 -7.00 -29.39
N ILE A 430 -11.07 -7.33 -29.64
CA ILE A 430 -10.66 -8.27 -30.68
C ILE A 430 -10.26 -9.59 -30.04
N LEU A 431 -10.97 -10.65 -30.44
CA LEU A 431 -10.59 -12.04 -30.24
C LEU A 431 -9.79 -12.54 -31.45
N SER A 432 -8.74 -13.31 -31.23
CA SER A 432 -7.96 -13.90 -32.32
C SER A 432 -7.30 -15.22 -31.97
N LEU A 433 -7.21 -16.11 -32.95
CA LEU A 433 -6.36 -17.31 -32.90
C LEU A 433 -4.87 -16.97 -32.97
N ILE A 434 -4.49 -15.75 -33.36
CA ILE A 434 -3.08 -15.33 -33.44
C ILE A 434 -2.58 -15.00 -32.03
N ILE A 435 -1.77 -15.89 -31.47
CA ILE A 435 -1.16 -15.76 -30.12
C ILE A 435 0.22 -15.09 -30.16
N SER A 436 0.51 -14.34 -31.22
CA SER A 436 1.77 -13.61 -31.40
C SER A 436 1.56 -12.11 -31.30
N HIS A 437 1.62 -11.59 -30.07
CA HIS A 437 1.54 -10.15 -29.78
C HIS A 437 2.81 -9.46 -30.31
N THR A 438 2.73 -9.03 -31.57
CA THR A 438 3.79 -8.34 -32.31
C THR A 438 3.30 -6.95 -32.71
N GLY A 439 4.21 -5.97 -32.85
CA GLY A 439 3.80 -4.61 -33.25
C GLY A 439 2.97 -4.57 -34.54
N GLY A 440 3.35 -5.36 -35.56
CA GLY A 440 2.56 -5.51 -36.79
C GLY A 440 1.16 -6.08 -36.55
N PHE A 441 1.01 -7.11 -35.72
CA PHE A 441 -0.31 -7.68 -35.40
C PHE A 441 -1.16 -6.70 -34.58
N THR A 442 -0.53 -6.00 -33.62
CA THR A 442 -1.19 -4.93 -32.86
C THR A 442 -1.71 -3.81 -33.77
N LEU A 443 -0.96 -3.43 -34.81
CA LEU A 443 -1.39 -2.46 -35.81
C LEU A 443 -2.52 -2.97 -36.71
N GLN A 444 -2.47 -4.23 -37.14
CA GLN A 444 -3.57 -4.86 -37.90
C GLN A 444 -4.87 -4.85 -37.07
N CYS A 445 -4.82 -5.26 -35.81
CA CYS A 445 -5.96 -5.19 -34.89
C CYS A 445 -6.42 -3.74 -34.65
N LEU A 446 -5.50 -2.79 -34.47
CA LEU A 446 -5.85 -1.39 -34.23
C LEU A 446 -6.55 -0.77 -35.44
N SER A 447 -6.08 -1.08 -36.66
CA SER A 447 -6.78 -0.69 -37.88
C SER A 447 -8.20 -1.23 -37.93
N LYS A 448 -8.40 -2.50 -37.52
CA LYS A 448 -9.73 -3.12 -37.46
C LYS A 448 -10.62 -2.50 -36.38
N MET A 449 -10.08 -2.12 -35.22
CA MET A 449 -10.84 -1.40 -34.17
C MET A 449 -11.37 -0.05 -34.67
N PHE A 450 -10.59 0.67 -35.49
CA PHE A 450 -10.97 1.97 -36.04
C PHE A 450 -11.91 1.90 -37.26
N GLU A 451 -12.34 0.71 -37.68
CA GLU A 451 -13.52 0.54 -38.55
C GLU A 451 -14.85 0.68 -37.77
N SER A 452 -14.79 0.66 -36.43
CA SER A 452 -15.98 0.81 -35.57
C SER A 452 -16.66 2.18 -35.79
N PRO A 453 -18.01 2.24 -35.95
CA PRO A 453 -18.75 3.48 -36.09
C PRO A 453 -18.53 4.49 -34.95
N PHE A 454 -18.01 4.05 -33.80
CA PHE A 454 -17.61 4.91 -32.69
C PHE A 454 -16.57 5.98 -33.07
N PHE A 455 -15.75 5.74 -34.11
CA PHE A 455 -14.68 6.67 -34.53
C PHE A 455 -15.00 7.53 -35.75
N ASN A 456 -16.21 7.45 -36.32
CA ASN A 456 -16.57 8.14 -37.59
C ASN A 456 -16.41 9.67 -37.55
N ASP A 457 -16.55 10.26 -36.37
CA ASP A 457 -16.47 11.69 -36.04
C ASP A 457 -15.11 12.09 -35.42
N VAL A 458 -14.23 11.12 -35.14
CA VAL A 458 -12.96 11.35 -34.43
C VAL A 458 -11.88 11.87 -35.38
N THR A 459 -11.19 12.92 -34.93
CA THR A 459 -10.09 13.59 -35.63
C THR A 459 -8.79 13.62 -34.82
N SER A 460 -8.85 13.54 -33.49
CA SER A 460 -7.70 13.39 -32.60
C SER A 460 -7.88 12.17 -31.67
N CYS A 461 -6.80 11.43 -31.41
CA CYS A 461 -6.81 10.28 -30.51
C CYS A 461 -5.63 10.34 -29.53
N ASN A 462 -5.94 10.45 -28.24
CA ASN A 462 -5.01 10.25 -27.14
C ASN A 462 -4.95 8.75 -26.81
N TRP A 463 -4.03 8.04 -27.47
CA TRP A 463 -3.84 6.61 -27.26
C TRP A 463 -2.94 6.35 -26.04
N PHE A 464 -3.41 5.52 -25.12
CA PHE A 464 -2.67 4.98 -23.99
C PHE A 464 -2.55 3.46 -24.07
N SER A 465 -1.39 2.93 -23.70
CA SER A 465 -1.22 1.50 -23.39
C SER A 465 -0.21 1.28 -22.27
N VAL A 466 -0.14 0.04 -21.77
CA VAL A 466 1.01 -0.41 -20.99
C VAL A 466 2.30 -0.31 -21.82
N GLY A 467 3.43 -0.08 -21.15
CA GLY A 467 4.76 0.00 -21.79
C GLY A 467 5.32 -1.31 -22.36
N GLY A 468 4.48 -2.32 -22.62
CA GLY A 468 4.85 -3.66 -23.10
C GLY A 468 5.40 -3.67 -24.54
N PRO A 469 6.27 -4.63 -24.92
CA PRO A 469 7.01 -4.58 -26.20
C PRO A 469 6.14 -4.57 -27.47
N HIS A 470 4.93 -5.14 -27.41
CA HIS A 470 3.98 -5.18 -28.52
C HIS A 470 3.38 -3.80 -28.84
N PHE A 471 3.15 -2.94 -27.83
CA PHE A 471 2.72 -1.55 -28.03
C PHE A 471 3.92 -0.59 -28.13
N ARG A 472 4.82 -0.66 -27.15
CA ARG A 472 5.92 0.30 -26.97
C ARG A 472 7.13 -0.07 -27.81
N ASN A 473 7.01 0.16 -29.12
CA ASN A 473 8.08 -0.04 -30.09
C ASN A 473 8.04 1.01 -31.24
N GLN A 474 9.15 1.11 -31.98
CA GLN A 474 9.33 2.09 -33.05
C GLN A 474 8.51 1.82 -34.33
N GLN A 475 7.95 0.62 -34.49
CA GLN A 475 7.04 0.31 -35.61
C GLN A 475 5.67 0.94 -35.37
N VAL A 476 5.10 0.76 -34.18
CA VAL A 476 3.79 1.33 -33.83
C VAL A 476 3.83 2.86 -33.86
N VAL A 477 4.89 3.45 -33.29
CA VAL A 477 5.11 4.91 -33.36
C VAL A 477 5.32 5.41 -34.80
N CYS A 478 5.91 4.61 -35.69
CA CYS A 478 6.04 4.95 -37.11
C CYS A 478 4.68 4.90 -37.83
N ALA A 479 3.91 3.83 -37.66
CA ALA A 479 2.64 3.62 -38.37
C ALA A 479 1.56 4.65 -38.00
N LEU A 480 1.55 5.11 -36.74
CA LEU A 480 0.59 6.10 -36.24
C LEU A 480 1.04 7.56 -36.37
N LEU A 481 2.35 7.84 -36.44
CA LEU A 481 2.89 9.22 -36.57
C LEU A 481 3.57 9.52 -37.91
N ARG A 482 3.47 8.66 -38.93
CA ARG A 482 3.95 8.98 -40.30
C ARG A 482 3.04 10.01 -40.98
N PRO A 483 3.58 10.98 -41.72
CA PRO A 483 2.79 12.02 -42.40
C PRO A 483 2.08 11.49 -43.65
N THR A 484 2.69 10.51 -44.33
CA THR A 484 2.16 9.84 -45.51
C THR A 484 1.86 8.37 -45.17
N GLN A 485 0.76 7.82 -45.71
CA GLN A 485 0.32 6.45 -45.44
C GLN A 485 0.15 6.12 -43.94
N ALA A 486 -0.42 7.05 -43.16
CA ALA A 486 -0.79 6.78 -41.77
C ALA A 486 -1.77 5.60 -41.69
N LEU A 487 -1.59 4.70 -40.72
CA LEU A 487 -2.38 3.47 -40.55
C LEU A 487 -3.89 3.74 -40.58
N ILE A 488 -4.32 4.76 -39.83
CA ILE A 488 -5.70 5.20 -39.73
C ILE A 488 -5.70 6.65 -40.25
N PRO A 489 -6.07 6.88 -41.53
CA PRO A 489 -6.11 8.21 -42.11
C PRO A 489 -7.05 9.15 -41.34
N ARG A 490 -6.82 10.47 -41.50
CA ARG A 490 -7.58 11.58 -40.87
C ARG A 490 -7.40 11.75 -39.36
N ILE A 491 -7.01 10.73 -38.60
CA ILE A 491 -6.83 10.82 -37.15
C ILE A 491 -5.40 11.22 -36.77
N GLN A 492 -5.26 12.27 -35.95
CA GLN A 492 -3.99 12.67 -35.33
C GLN A 492 -3.80 11.96 -33.99
N PHE A 493 -2.79 11.09 -33.92
CA PHE A 493 -2.44 10.38 -32.69
C PHE A 493 -1.49 11.16 -31.79
N THR A 494 -1.79 11.16 -30.50
CA THR A 494 -0.83 11.33 -29.40
C THR A 494 -0.68 9.98 -28.71
N ILE A 495 0.54 9.48 -28.62
CA ILE A 495 0.88 8.13 -28.16
C ILE A 495 1.50 8.21 -26.77
N ASN A 496 0.81 7.68 -25.77
CA ASN A 496 1.19 7.73 -24.37
C ASN A 496 1.36 6.31 -23.81
N PHE A 497 2.32 6.14 -22.89
CA PHE A 497 2.63 4.87 -22.25
C PHE A 497 2.59 5.00 -20.73
N THR A 498 1.92 4.08 -20.05
CA THR A 498 1.99 3.95 -18.59
C THR A 498 3.26 3.20 -18.16
N GLU A 499 3.75 3.50 -16.96
CA GLU A 499 4.78 2.70 -16.29
C GLU A 499 4.19 1.34 -15.87
N HIS A 500 4.97 0.26 -16.00
CA HIS A 500 4.48 -1.11 -15.81
C HIS A 500 4.28 -1.45 -14.32
N GLY A 501 3.24 -2.23 -14.01
CA GLY A 501 2.93 -2.69 -12.64
C GLY A 501 2.28 -1.65 -11.72
N HIS A 502 1.81 -0.51 -12.25
CA HIS A 502 1.25 0.61 -11.47
C HIS A 502 -0.28 0.72 -11.54
N GLY A 503 -0.93 -0.28 -10.96
CA GLY A 503 -2.39 -0.31 -10.84
C GLY A 503 -3.10 -0.94 -12.04
N LYS A 504 -4.43 -1.02 -11.94
CA LYS A 504 -5.30 -1.72 -12.90
C LYS A 504 -6.14 -0.70 -13.65
N GLY A 505 -5.99 -0.65 -14.97
CA GLY A 505 -6.65 0.31 -15.84
C GLY A 505 -8.13 0.00 -16.07
N ALA A 506 -8.79 0.81 -16.91
CA ALA A 506 -10.17 0.50 -17.32
C ALA A 506 -10.25 -0.84 -18.08
N VAL A 507 -9.20 -1.18 -18.83
CA VAL A 507 -9.06 -2.46 -19.55
C VAL A 507 -8.92 -3.64 -18.58
N ASP A 508 -8.13 -3.52 -17.49
CA ASP A 508 -8.02 -4.56 -16.47
C ASP A 508 -9.34 -4.83 -15.76
N SER A 509 -10.12 -3.78 -15.49
CA SER A 509 -11.46 -3.92 -14.91
C SER A 509 -12.38 -4.71 -15.83
N LEU A 510 -12.36 -4.40 -17.13
CA LEU A 510 -13.10 -5.12 -18.18
C LEU A 510 -12.66 -6.59 -18.26
N PHE A 511 -11.35 -6.87 -18.28
CA PHE A 511 -10.83 -8.24 -18.23
C PHE A 511 -11.20 -8.99 -16.94
N GLY A 512 -11.22 -8.30 -15.80
CA GLY A 512 -11.71 -8.84 -14.54
C GLY A 512 -13.19 -9.20 -14.59
N GLN A 513 -14.02 -8.37 -15.24
CA GLN A 513 -15.43 -8.66 -15.48
C GLN A 513 -15.60 -9.87 -16.39
N TYR A 514 -14.86 -9.97 -17.50
CA TYR A 514 -14.90 -11.15 -18.38
C TYR A 514 -14.54 -12.43 -17.64
N SER A 515 -13.40 -12.48 -16.94
CA SER A 515 -12.99 -13.66 -16.19
C SER A 515 -13.98 -14.03 -15.07
N ASN A 516 -14.62 -13.05 -14.42
CA ASN A 516 -15.61 -13.29 -13.37
C ASN A 516 -16.95 -13.78 -13.93
N GLN A 517 -17.48 -13.17 -14.99
CA GLN A 517 -18.80 -13.51 -15.53
C GLN A 517 -18.74 -14.82 -16.33
N LEU A 518 -17.72 -15.04 -17.17
CA LEU A 518 -17.53 -16.30 -17.90
C LEU A 518 -17.22 -17.50 -16.98
N PHE A 519 -16.80 -17.25 -15.73
CA PHE A 519 -16.69 -18.29 -14.70
C PHE A 519 -18.03 -18.56 -13.97
N ARG A 520 -18.93 -17.58 -13.92
CA ARG A 520 -20.26 -17.68 -13.27
C ARG A 520 -21.32 -18.30 -14.18
N ASN A 521 -21.34 -17.88 -15.43
CA ASN A 521 -22.39 -18.20 -16.40
C ASN A 521 -22.14 -19.54 -17.12
N LYS A 522 -20.94 -20.10 -16.98
CA LYS A 522 -20.49 -21.24 -17.77
C LYS A 522 -21.41 -22.44 -17.68
N ASP A 523 -21.81 -22.93 -18.84
CA ASP A 523 -22.48 -24.21 -19.01
C ASP A 523 -21.57 -25.41 -18.67
N LYS A 524 -22.13 -26.62 -18.67
CA LYS A 524 -21.40 -27.86 -18.33
C LYS A 524 -20.45 -28.34 -19.43
N GLY A 525 -20.79 -28.10 -20.70
CA GLY A 525 -20.01 -28.51 -21.88
C GLY A 525 -18.89 -27.51 -22.23
N GLY A 526 -19.12 -26.23 -21.92
CA GLY A 526 -18.19 -25.12 -21.96
C GLY A 526 -18.05 -24.45 -23.33
N ILE A 527 -17.79 -23.14 -23.31
CA ILE A 527 -17.16 -22.38 -24.42
C ILE A 527 -16.02 -23.21 -25.07
N ARG A 528 -16.21 -23.59 -26.33
CA ARG A 528 -15.35 -24.49 -27.14
C ARG A 528 -14.72 -23.79 -28.33
N SER A 529 -15.50 -23.00 -29.06
CA SER A 529 -15.07 -22.20 -30.20
C SER A 529 -14.76 -20.75 -29.80
N ILE A 530 -14.21 -19.99 -30.75
CA ILE A 530 -13.96 -18.56 -30.59
C ILE A 530 -15.22 -17.70 -30.82
N VAL A 531 -16.18 -18.18 -31.62
CA VAL A 531 -17.49 -17.51 -31.80
C VAL A 531 -18.34 -17.63 -30.54
N ALA A 532 -18.42 -18.80 -29.91
CA ALA A 532 -19.08 -18.95 -28.61
C ALA A 532 -18.47 -18.04 -27.52
N LEU A 533 -17.18 -17.69 -27.63
CA LEU A 533 -16.54 -16.69 -26.75
C LEU A 533 -16.94 -15.25 -27.13
N GLN A 534 -17.12 -14.95 -28.42
CA GLN A 534 -17.59 -13.66 -28.91
C GLN A 534 -19.01 -13.38 -28.39
N GLU A 535 -19.94 -14.33 -28.55
CA GLU A 535 -21.35 -14.22 -28.14
C GLU A 535 -21.48 -14.00 -26.62
N GLU A 536 -20.82 -14.83 -25.81
CA GLU A 536 -20.82 -14.70 -24.35
C GLU A 536 -20.25 -13.33 -23.90
N LEU A 537 -19.18 -12.84 -24.54
CA LEU A 537 -18.62 -11.53 -24.23
C LEU A 537 -19.53 -10.37 -24.64
N GLN A 538 -20.23 -10.47 -25.78
CA GLN A 538 -21.24 -9.51 -26.19
C GLN A 538 -22.44 -9.50 -25.23
N GLN A 539 -22.90 -10.67 -24.78
CA GLN A 539 -23.98 -10.79 -23.81
C GLN A 539 -23.60 -10.18 -22.45
N ILE A 540 -22.37 -10.40 -21.99
CA ILE A 540 -21.82 -9.73 -20.79
C ILE A 540 -21.80 -8.21 -20.97
N GLY A 541 -21.37 -7.72 -22.13
CA GLY A 541 -21.40 -6.30 -22.50
C GLY A 541 -22.81 -5.71 -22.41
N PHE A 542 -23.77 -6.36 -23.05
CA PHE A 542 -25.18 -5.94 -23.06
C PHE A 542 -25.80 -5.91 -21.65
N ILE A 543 -25.58 -6.95 -20.85
CA ILE A 543 -26.09 -7.01 -19.46
C ILE A 543 -25.44 -5.92 -18.61
N ASN A 544 -24.12 -5.70 -18.72
CA ASN A 544 -23.44 -4.66 -17.98
C ASN A 544 -23.91 -3.25 -18.39
N GLY A 545 -24.16 -3.01 -19.69
CA GLY A 545 -24.70 -1.75 -20.19
C GLY A 545 -26.13 -1.48 -19.71
N ALA A 546 -27.01 -2.50 -19.73
CA ALA A 546 -28.39 -2.39 -19.24
C ALA A 546 -28.49 -2.18 -17.71
N MET A 547 -27.48 -2.62 -16.96
CA MET A 547 -27.39 -2.43 -15.49
C MET A 547 -26.61 -1.17 -15.09
N SER A 548 -26.03 -0.44 -16.06
CA SER A 548 -25.24 0.77 -15.84
C SER A 548 -26.15 2.01 -15.80
N PRO A 549 -26.02 2.90 -14.80
CA PRO A 549 -26.65 4.23 -14.87
C PRO A 549 -26.03 5.09 -15.98
N ASP A 550 -24.76 4.81 -16.34
CA ASP A 550 -24.11 5.37 -17.53
C ASP A 550 -24.63 4.62 -18.77
N SER A 551 -25.81 5.03 -19.24
CA SER A 551 -26.62 4.38 -20.28
C SER A 551 -26.02 4.41 -21.70
N CYS A 552 -24.83 4.98 -21.87
CA CYS A 552 -24.10 5.12 -23.14
C CYS A 552 -22.82 4.27 -23.18
N SER A 553 -22.85 3.07 -22.60
CA SER A 553 -21.75 2.10 -22.67
C SER A 553 -21.97 1.08 -23.80
N HIS A 554 -21.36 1.32 -24.96
CA HIS A 554 -21.35 0.37 -26.08
C HIS A 554 -20.28 -0.72 -25.85
N HIS A 555 -20.54 -1.96 -26.25
CA HIS A 555 -19.53 -3.03 -26.27
C HIS A 555 -19.57 -3.80 -27.58
N GLU A 556 -18.51 -3.63 -28.38
CA GLU A 556 -18.27 -4.35 -29.61
C GLU A 556 -17.26 -5.48 -29.36
N VAL A 557 -17.57 -6.71 -29.79
CA VAL A 557 -16.62 -7.83 -29.81
C VAL A 557 -16.53 -8.33 -31.24
N MET A 558 -15.31 -8.36 -31.78
CA MET A 558 -14.97 -8.84 -33.11
C MET A 558 -14.04 -10.04 -33.03
N ILE A 559 -14.15 -10.96 -33.98
CA ILE A 559 -13.07 -11.89 -34.30
C ILE A 559 -12.21 -11.27 -35.39
N PHE A 560 -10.90 -11.32 -35.23
CA PHE A 560 -9.94 -10.93 -36.25
C PHE A 560 -8.93 -12.05 -36.48
N ASP A 561 -8.73 -12.43 -37.73
CA ASP A 561 -7.70 -13.37 -38.13
C ASP A 561 -7.03 -12.91 -39.44
N THR A 562 -5.75 -13.27 -39.61
CA THR A 562 -4.98 -12.97 -40.81
C THR A 562 -3.90 -14.02 -41.03
N GLU A 563 -3.79 -14.51 -42.26
CA GLU A 563 -2.74 -15.47 -42.65
C GLU A 563 -1.37 -14.80 -42.80
N GLN A 564 -1.34 -13.49 -43.04
CA GLN A 564 -0.15 -12.78 -43.51
C GLN A 564 0.22 -11.59 -42.62
N GLN A 565 1.53 -11.42 -42.42
CA GLN A 565 2.13 -10.15 -42.05
C GLN A 565 2.98 -9.64 -43.21
N GLU A 566 3.20 -8.33 -43.22
CA GLU A 566 4.16 -7.69 -44.10
C GLU A 566 5.55 -8.35 -43.94
N ASN A 567 6.21 -8.64 -45.07
CA ASN A 567 7.55 -9.22 -45.10
C ASN A 567 8.63 -8.25 -44.58
N GLU A 568 8.31 -6.96 -44.54
CA GLU A 568 9.17 -5.90 -44.01
C GLU A 568 8.39 -5.05 -43.00
N ILE A 569 9.11 -4.35 -42.13
CA ILE A 569 8.57 -3.51 -41.08
C ILE A 569 9.16 -2.11 -41.22
N ASP A 570 8.29 -1.13 -41.48
CA ASP A 570 8.60 0.29 -41.37
C ASP A 570 8.78 0.68 -39.89
N TYR A 571 9.82 1.45 -39.58
CA TYR A 571 10.07 2.01 -38.25
C TYR A 571 10.84 3.34 -38.32
N VAL A 572 10.67 4.22 -37.32
CA VAL A 572 11.49 5.44 -37.17
C VAL A 572 12.58 5.20 -36.12
N PRO A 573 13.88 5.34 -36.45
CA PRO A 573 14.96 5.19 -35.48
C PRO A 573 15.00 6.34 -34.45
N ILE A 574 14.45 6.10 -33.27
CA ILE A 574 14.45 7.05 -32.14
C ILE A 574 15.53 6.63 -31.13
N MET A 575 16.56 7.47 -30.97
CA MET A 575 17.62 7.24 -29.98
C MET A 575 17.04 7.26 -28.56
N ASN A 576 17.50 6.33 -27.71
CA ASN A 576 17.05 6.15 -26.33
C ASN A 576 15.52 6.01 -26.16
N PHE A 577 14.80 5.49 -27.17
CA PHE A 577 13.34 5.33 -27.20
C PHE A 577 12.66 4.91 -25.88
N LYS A 578 13.27 3.97 -25.13
CA LYS A 578 12.76 3.50 -23.82
C LYS A 578 12.76 4.56 -22.69
N GLN A 579 13.35 5.74 -22.87
CA GLN A 579 13.27 6.83 -21.91
C GLN A 579 11.98 7.67 -22.06
N PHE A 580 11.32 7.61 -23.22
CA PHE A 580 10.14 8.43 -23.53
C PHE A 580 8.84 7.66 -23.30
N LEU A 581 7.83 8.34 -22.73
CA LEU A 581 6.49 7.80 -22.50
C LEU A 581 5.38 8.59 -23.21
N SER A 582 5.72 9.63 -23.96
CA SER A 582 4.77 10.33 -24.83
C SER A 582 5.42 10.68 -26.16
N PHE A 583 4.70 10.48 -27.27
CA PHE A 583 5.11 10.77 -28.63
C PHE A 583 3.95 11.38 -29.43
N LYS A 584 4.21 12.43 -30.21
CA LYS A 584 3.22 13.00 -31.14
C LYS A 584 3.92 13.61 -32.37
N ARG A 585 3.18 13.82 -33.46
CA ARG A 585 3.69 14.53 -34.64
C ARG A 585 3.50 16.05 -34.50
N GLU A 586 4.54 16.82 -34.78
CA GLU A 586 4.47 18.27 -35.04
C GLU A 586 5.13 18.51 -36.42
N GLY A 587 4.33 18.58 -37.49
CA GLY A 587 4.80 18.70 -38.88
C GLY A 587 5.45 17.40 -39.40
N GLU A 588 6.73 17.51 -39.79
CA GLU A 588 7.58 16.41 -40.29
C GLU A 588 8.50 15.83 -39.19
N GLU A 589 8.26 16.18 -37.93
CA GLU A 589 9.00 15.70 -36.76
C GLU A 589 8.09 14.95 -35.79
N ILE A 590 8.62 13.87 -35.21
CA ILE A 590 8.09 13.27 -34.00
C ILE A 590 8.70 14.01 -32.81
N ILE A 591 7.82 14.53 -31.96
CA ILE A 591 8.14 15.06 -30.65
C ILE A 591 8.01 13.92 -29.65
N ALA A 592 9.08 13.62 -28.92
CA ALA A 592 9.05 12.71 -27.78
C ALA A 592 9.26 13.47 -26.47
N GLN A 593 8.62 13.00 -25.40
CA GLN A 593 8.71 13.54 -24.04
C GLN A 593 8.88 12.40 -23.02
N ASN A 594 9.51 12.67 -21.88
CA ASN A 594 9.77 11.65 -20.85
C ASN A 594 8.46 11.13 -20.21
N ILE A 595 7.44 12.00 -20.16
CA ILE A 595 6.06 11.79 -19.72
C ILE A 595 5.12 12.66 -20.58
N THR A 596 3.83 12.32 -20.62
CA THR A 596 2.78 13.11 -21.28
C THR A 596 2.72 14.51 -20.67
N ASN A 597 2.70 15.57 -21.48
CA ASN A 597 2.67 16.96 -21.01
C ASN A 597 3.77 17.29 -19.95
N ASP A 598 4.98 16.77 -20.15
CA ASP A 598 6.15 16.98 -19.27
C ASP A 598 6.28 18.43 -18.76
N PRO A 599 6.14 18.69 -17.44
CA PRO A 599 6.16 20.05 -16.87
C PRO A 599 7.48 20.80 -17.07
N SER A 600 8.58 20.09 -17.36
CA SER A 600 9.85 20.73 -17.74
C SER A 600 9.84 21.29 -19.18
N ASN A 601 8.76 21.05 -19.94
CA ASN A 601 8.61 21.33 -21.37
C ASN A 601 9.75 20.76 -22.23
N LYS A 602 10.47 19.73 -21.74
CA LYS A 602 11.65 19.16 -22.40
C LYS A 602 11.25 18.24 -23.55
N LYS A 603 10.97 18.85 -24.70
CA LYS A 603 10.66 18.19 -25.96
C LYS A 603 11.93 17.74 -26.70
N TYR A 604 11.91 16.51 -27.23
CA TYR A 604 12.98 15.96 -28.06
C TYR A 604 12.45 15.77 -29.49
N LYS A 605 13.09 16.41 -30.48
CA LYS A 605 12.68 16.41 -31.90
C LYS A 605 13.41 15.32 -32.68
N PHE A 606 12.66 14.49 -33.40
CA PHE A 606 13.17 13.44 -34.28
C PHE A 606 12.57 13.59 -35.67
N LYS A 607 13.40 13.82 -36.70
CA LYS A 607 12.95 13.83 -38.09
C LYS A 607 12.41 12.45 -38.48
N ILE A 608 11.30 12.43 -39.22
CA ILE A 608 10.65 11.18 -39.65
C ILE A 608 11.44 10.56 -40.81
N ASN A 609 12.48 9.80 -40.45
CA ASN A 609 13.29 9.00 -41.37
C ASN A 609 12.87 7.54 -41.24
N ILE A 610 11.88 7.13 -42.05
CA ILE A 610 11.35 5.77 -42.06
C ILE A 610 12.42 4.82 -42.61
N LYS A 611 12.68 3.72 -41.90
CA LYS A 611 13.54 2.62 -42.34
C LYS A 611 12.77 1.33 -42.39
N GLN A 612 13.16 0.46 -43.31
CA GLN A 612 12.65 -0.90 -43.44
C GLN A 612 13.62 -1.91 -42.83
N ARG A 613 13.07 -3.04 -42.39
CA ARG A 613 13.80 -4.22 -41.94
C ARG A 613 12.93 -5.46 -42.17
N PRO A 614 13.51 -6.63 -42.50
CA PRO A 614 12.72 -7.84 -42.70
C PRO A 614 11.98 -8.26 -41.42
N ASN A 615 10.70 -8.58 -41.56
CA ASN A 615 9.90 -9.19 -40.51
C ASN A 615 10.36 -10.65 -40.32
N LYS A 616 10.71 -11.01 -39.09
CA LYS A 616 11.18 -12.37 -38.76
C LYS A 616 10.11 -13.21 -38.06
N ASN A 617 8.94 -12.65 -37.80
CA ASN A 617 7.91 -13.27 -36.98
C ASN A 617 6.90 -14.04 -37.84
N LYS A 618 7.05 -15.36 -37.93
CA LYS A 618 5.91 -16.21 -38.29
C LYS A 618 4.87 -16.10 -37.16
N LEU A 619 3.61 -15.82 -37.53
CA LEU A 619 2.50 -15.81 -36.58
C LEU A 619 2.30 -17.21 -35.99
N LYS A 620 2.50 -17.36 -34.68
CA LYS A 620 2.01 -18.51 -33.93
C LYS A 620 0.50 -18.40 -33.82
N ARG A 621 -0.19 -19.48 -34.22
CA ARG A 621 -1.64 -19.65 -34.12
C ARG A 621 -1.99 -20.61 -32.99
N SER A 622 -3.18 -20.42 -32.44
CA SER A 622 -3.85 -21.33 -31.52
C SER A 622 -4.47 -22.52 -32.26
N THR A 623 -4.81 -23.56 -31.52
CA THR A 623 -5.53 -24.75 -32.00
C THR A 623 -6.99 -24.79 -31.53
N ALA A 624 -7.55 -23.64 -31.13
CA ALA A 624 -8.99 -23.51 -30.87
C ALA A 624 -9.81 -23.70 -32.15
N GLN A 625 -11.03 -24.22 -32.00
CA GLN A 625 -12.00 -24.31 -33.09
C GLN A 625 -12.50 -22.91 -33.47
N VAL A 626 -12.71 -22.69 -34.77
CA VAL A 626 -13.35 -21.48 -35.29
C VAL A 626 -14.85 -21.58 -35.02
N ASP A 627 -15.46 -22.65 -35.54
CA ASP A 627 -16.69 -23.30 -35.08
C ASP A 627 -16.70 -24.77 -35.58
N ASP A 628 -17.67 -25.56 -35.12
CA ASP A 628 -17.94 -26.94 -35.56
C ASP A 628 -19.33 -26.99 -36.23
N ASP A 629 -19.43 -26.54 -37.49
CA ASP A 629 -20.58 -26.88 -38.35
C ASP A 629 -20.32 -28.25 -39.00
N ASP A 630 -20.98 -29.29 -38.47
CA ASP A 630 -21.17 -30.64 -39.01
C ASP A 630 -19.99 -31.29 -39.79
N GLU A 631 -19.13 -32.05 -39.08
CA GLU A 631 -18.66 -33.32 -39.65
C GLU A 631 -19.85 -34.31 -39.58
N PRO A 632 -20.40 -34.80 -40.72
CA PRO A 632 -21.52 -35.73 -40.70
C PRO A 632 -21.08 -37.13 -40.23
N GLU A 633 -21.93 -37.79 -39.43
CA GLU A 633 -21.73 -39.15 -38.87
C GLU A 633 -21.63 -40.27 -39.93
#